data_AF-A0A519N5S0-F1
#
_entry.id   AF-A0A519N5S0-F1
#
_cell.length_a   1.000
_cell.length_b   1.000
_cell.length_c   1.000
_cell.angle_alpha   90.00
_cell.angle_beta   90.00
_cell.angle_gamma   90.00
#
_symmetry.space_group_name_H-M   'P 1'
#
loop_
_entity.id
_entity.type
_entity.pdbx_description
1 polymer ?
#
loop_
_entity_poly.entity_id
_entity_poly.type
_entity_poly.pdbx_seq_one_letter_code
_entity_poly.pdbx_strand_id
1 'polypeptide(L)'
;MEKNQSVRSLFGLTHAEMAMLLGVGISHYSMFESGQRDIPLAARQILNELLAHRQASQAKAEAKQKGTAKPDESQQKHLKRLLLENEYQSAKLEREIAAVVRKKEKSIGILQLQDFFASLDKNEVAAVALARVPLAGKTAKATNTDCDSVLMKLRIRQELLGVEKNYLISKLKSK
;
A
#
# COMPACT_ATOMS: atom_id res chain seq x y z
N MET A 1 8.60 31.42 17.14
CA MET A 1 9.19 31.03 18.43
C MET A 1 10.09 29.84 18.17
N GLU A 2 11.40 30.09 18.21
CA GLU A 2 12.46 29.08 18.09
C GLU A 2 12.14 27.93 19.06
N LYS A 3 11.87 26.73 18.54
CA LYS A 3 11.66 25.54 19.38
C LYS A 3 13.00 25.21 20.01
N ASN A 4 13.22 25.62 21.26
CA ASN A 4 14.32 25.12 22.07
C ASN A 4 14.27 23.59 22.01
N GLN A 5 15.20 22.98 21.26
CA GLN A 5 15.31 21.54 21.13
C GLN A 5 15.65 21.01 22.52
N SER A 6 14.65 20.45 23.19
CA SER A 6 14.85 19.95 24.53
C SER A 6 15.79 18.75 24.49
N VAL A 7 16.58 18.59 25.54
CA VAL A 7 17.56 17.51 25.63
C VAL A 7 16.92 16.14 25.44
N ARG A 8 15.70 15.92 25.94
CA ARG A 8 14.91 14.70 25.69
C ARG A 8 14.56 14.47 24.21
N SER A 9 14.29 15.54 23.46
CA SER A 9 13.92 15.46 22.03
C SER A 9 15.09 14.96 21.20
N LEU A 10 16.32 15.25 21.63
CA LEU A 10 17.51 14.70 21.00
C LEU A 10 17.49 13.17 21.08
N PHE A 11 17.09 12.58 22.20
CA PHE A 11 17.10 11.12 22.41
C PHE A 11 15.78 10.43 22.07
N GLY A 12 14.74 11.18 21.67
CA GLY A 12 13.41 10.62 21.39
C GLY A 12 12.67 10.15 22.64
N LEU A 13 13.04 10.66 23.82
CA LEU A 13 12.47 10.26 25.10
C LEU A 13 11.37 11.21 25.57
N THR A 14 10.43 10.68 26.36
CA THR A 14 9.44 11.44 27.12
C THR A 14 10.07 12.07 28.36
N HIS A 15 9.38 13.04 28.99
CA HIS A 15 9.86 13.61 30.26
C HIS A 15 9.98 12.57 31.37
N ALA A 16 9.07 11.60 31.42
CA ALA A 16 9.06 10.57 32.45
C ALA A 16 10.28 9.63 32.31
N GLU A 17 10.56 9.20 31.09
CA GLU A 17 11.71 8.34 30.78
C GLU A 17 13.02 9.06 31.06
N MET A 18 13.13 10.33 30.67
CA MET A 18 14.35 11.11 30.90
C MET A 18 14.57 11.40 32.39
N ALA A 19 13.50 11.69 33.14
CA ALA A 19 13.57 11.88 34.58
C ALA A 19 14.00 10.59 35.31
N MET A 20 13.44 9.44 34.89
CA MET A 20 13.82 8.12 35.40
C MET A 20 15.30 7.80 35.10
N LEU A 21 15.76 8.07 33.88
CA LEU A 21 17.17 7.86 33.48
C LEU A 21 18.15 8.68 34.33
N LEU A 22 17.77 9.91 34.66
CA LEU A 22 18.58 10.83 35.47
C LEU A 22 18.40 10.64 36.98
N GLY A 23 17.50 9.73 37.41
CA GLY A 23 17.20 9.50 38.83
C GLY A 23 16.54 10.70 39.53
N VAL A 24 15.78 11.52 38.80
CA VAL A 24 15.10 12.72 39.32
C VAL A 24 13.59 12.63 39.15
N GLY A 25 12.84 13.40 39.95
CA GLY A 25 11.39 13.52 39.78
C GLY A 25 11.02 14.21 38.45
N ILE A 26 9.90 13.79 37.85
CA ILE A 26 9.41 14.29 36.56
C ILE A 26 9.23 15.82 36.58
N SER A 27 8.63 16.36 37.64
CA SER A 27 8.43 17.81 37.81
C SER A 27 9.76 18.55 37.94
N HIS A 28 10.76 17.95 38.59
CA HIS A 28 12.09 18.54 38.75
C HIS A 28 12.82 18.61 37.41
N TYR A 29 12.70 17.56 36.59
CA TYR A 29 13.24 17.56 35.23
C TYR A 29 12.54 18.57 34.32
N SER A 30 11.21 18.70 34.42
CA SER A 30 10.44 19.69 33.64
C SER A 30 10.78 21.14 34.01
N MET A 31 11.00 21.43 35.30
CA MET A 31 11.49 22.73 35.77
C MET A 31 12.92 23.03 35.29
N PHE A 32 13.76 22.00 35.20
CA PHE A 32 15.10 22.14 34.63
C PHE A 32 15.07 22.42 33.13
N GLU A 33 14.24 21.70 32.38
CA GLU A 33 14.09 21.92 30.94
C GLU A 33 13.54 23.31 30.61
N SER A 34 12.72 23.88 31.50
CA SER A 34 12.22 25.26 31.42
C SER A 34 13.15 26.32 32.02
N GLY A 35 14.32 25.93 32.54
CA GLY A 35 15.31 26.83 33.11
C GLY A 35 14.93 27.42 34.47
N GLN A 36 13.88 26.91 35.11
CA GLN A 36 13.37 27.40 36.39
C GLN A 36 14.15 26.85 37.59
N ARG A 37 14.85 25.72 37.43
CA ARG A 37 15.58 25.06 38.52
C ARG A 37 16.72 24.20 38.01
N ASP A 38 17.84 24.18 38.73
CA ASP A 38 18.93 23.25 38.44
C ASP A 38 18.63 21.82 38.90
N ILE A 39 19.07 20.83 38.12
CA ILE A 39 19.07 19.42 38.53
C ILE A 39 20.22 19.10 39.48
N PRO A 40 20.08 18.05 40.32
CA PRO A 40 21.16 17.56 41.17
C PRO A 40 22.46 17.29 40.40
N LEU A 41 23.60 17.49 41.06
CA LEU A 41 24.92 17.33 40.45
C LEU A 41 25.13 15.96 39.81
N ALA A 42 24.68 14.89 40.48
CA ALA A 42 24.76 13.52 39.96
C ALA A 42 23.97 13.35 38.65
N ALA A 43 22.75 13.91 38.57
CA ALA A 43 21.95 13.90 37.35
C ALA A 43 22.61 14.72 36.23
N ARG A 44 23.26 15.85 36.57
CA ARG A 44 23.98 16.68 35.60
C ARG A 44 25.21 15.96 35.03
N GLN A 45 25.91 15.17 35.84
CA GLN A 45 27.04 14.34 35.41
C GLN A 45 26.58 13.29 34.40
N ILE A 46 25.54 12.52 34.73
CA ILE A 46 24.94 11.51 33.83
C ILE A 46 24.51 12.17 32.52
N LEU A 47 23.87 13.34 32.60
CA LEU A 47 23.43 14.06 31.41
C LEU A 47 24.58 14.49 30.51
N ASN A 48 25.66 15.00 31.09
CA ASN A 48 26.86 15.39 30.35
C ASN A 48 27.53 14.18 29.69
N GLU A 49 27.60 13.03 30.38
CA GLU A 49 28.11 11.78 29.81
C GLU A 49 27.26 11.30 28.64
N LEU A 50 25.94 11.38 28.77
CA LEU A 50 24.99 11.00 27.71
C LEU A 50 25.18 11.87 26.45
N LEU A 51 25.33 13.19 26.64
CA LEU A 51 25.57 14.14 25.56
C LEU A 51 26.93 13.93 24.91
N ALA A 52 27.99 13.73 25.70
CA ALA A 52 29.34 13.46 25.20
C ALA A 52 29.38 12.15 24.40
N HIS A 53 28.75 11.09 24.91
CA HIS A 53 28.66 9.80 24.22
C HIS A 53 27.90 9.93 22.89
N ARG A 54 26.81 10.70 22.87
CA ARG A 54 26.03 10.96 21.66
C ARG A 54 26.86 11.72 20.62
N GLN A 55 27.58 12.77 20.99
CA GLN A 55 28.43 13.53 20.07
C GLN A 55 29.57 12.68 19.51
N ALA A 56 30.25 11.91 20.37
CA ALA A 56 31.30 10.98 19.93
C ALA A 56 30.76 9.87 19.02
N SER A 57 29.53 9.41 19.30
CA SER A 57 28.84 8.40 18.50
C SER A 57 28.26 8.99 17.20
N GLN A 58 27.86 10.26 17.15
CA GLN A 58 27.41 10.93 15.92
C GLN A 58 28.54 11.06 14.92
N ALA A 59 29.73 11.50 15.34
CA ALA A 59 30.91 11.53 14.46
C ALA A 59 31.28 10.13 13.91
N LYS A 60 31.14 9.09 14.74
CA LYS A 60 31.34 7.68 14.31
C LYS A 60 30.19 7.13 13.48
N ALA A 61 28.95 7.55 13.74
CA ALA A 61 27.75 7.12 13.04
C ALA A 61 27.64 7.78 11.67
N GLU A 62 28.05 9.04 11.52
CA GLU A 62 28.16 9.72 10.22
C GLU A 62 29.27 9.09 9.37
N ALA A 63 30.40 8.69 10.00
CA ALA A 63 31.45 7.91 9.33
C ALA A 63 30.98 6.49 8.97
N LYS A 64 30.22 5.81 9.85
CA LYS A 64 29.62 4.49 9.55
C LYS A 64 28.49 4.56 8.53
N GLN A 65 27.65 5.59 8.54
CA GLN A 65 26.60 5.79 7.52
C GLN A 65 27.21 6.00 6.13
N LYS A 66 28.39 6.65 6.05
CA LYS A 66 29.17 6.73 4.81
C LYS A 66 29.89 5.41 4.46
N GLY A 67 30.21 4.56 5.44
CA GLY A 67 31.03 3.35 5.27
C GLY A 67 30.30 2.01 5.29
N THR A 68 29.01 1.93 5.65
CA THR A 68 28.24 0.68 5.68
C THR A 68 27.17 0.67 4.61
N ALA A 69 27.58 0.69 3.35
CA ALA A 69 26.71 0.44 2.21
C ALA A 69 26.43 -1.08 2.06
N LYS A 70 25.73 -1.69 3.02
CA LYS A 70 24.92 -2.91 2.79
C LYS A 70 23.38 -2.69 2.81
N PRO A 71 22.79 -1.47 2.90
CA PRO A 71 21.34 -1.32 2.80
C PRO A 71 20.85 -1.64 1.38
N ASP A 72 21.75 -1.63 0.39
CA ASP A 72 21.43 -1.79 -1.01
C ASP A 72 20.91 -3.18 -1.37
N GLU A 73 21.55 -4.24 -0.87
CA GLU A 73 21.14 -5.61 -1.20
C GLU A 73 19.79 -5.98 -0.57
N SER A 74 19.54 -5.55 0.67
CA SER A 74 18.27 -5.82 1.36
C SER A 74 17.11 -5.08 0.67
N GLN A 75 17.33 -3.80 0.34
CA GLN A 75 16.35 -3.00 -0.40
C GLN A 75 16.12 -3.55 -1.81
N GLN A 76 17.18 -3.94 -2.53
CA GLN A 76 17.05 -4.56 -3.85
C GLN A 76 16.32 -5.91 -3.79
N LYS A 77 16.60 -6.76 -2.80
CA LYS A 77 15.89 -8.02 -2.59
C LYS A 77 14.40 -7.77 -2.33
N HIS A 78 14.08 -6.77 -1.51
CA HIS A 78 12.70 -6.39 -1.24
C HIS A 78 11.99 -5.87 -2.50
N LEU A 79 12.63 -4.99 -3.28
CA LEU A 79 12.08 -4.48 -4.54
C LEU A 79 11.85 -5.59 -5.57
N LYS A 80 12.78 -6.54 -5.69
CA LYS A 80 12.60 -7.71 -6.57
C LYS A 80 11.41 -8.57 -6.15
N ARG A 81 11.19 -8.75 -4.84
CA ARG A 81 10.04 -9.48 -4.31
C ARG A 81 8.72 -8.78 -4.66
N LEU A 82 8.65 -7.46 -4.50
CA LEU A 82 7.47 -6.67 -4.87
C LEU A 82 7.17 -6.77 -6.37
N LEU A 83 8.21 -6.79 -7.22
CA LEU A 83 8.05 -6.94 -8.65
C LEU A 83 7.45 -8.32 -9.01
N LEU A 84 7.96 -9.41 -8.41
CA LEU A 84 7.40 -10.74 -8.59
C LEU A 84 5.94 -10.83 -8.14
N GLU A 85 5.61 -10.18 -7.02
CA GLU A 85 4.24 -10.15 -6.51
C GLU A 85 3.30 -9.39 -7.46
N ASN A 86 3.74 -8.25 -7.99
CA ASN A 86 2.99 -7.48 -8.97
C ASN A 86 2.76 -8.27 -10.28
N GLU A 87 3.75 -9.03 -10.75
CA GLU A 87 3.60 -9.92 -11.91
C GLU A 87 2.58 -11.02 -11.66
N TYR A 88 2.62 -11.64 -10.47
CA TYR A 88 1.62 -12.62 -10.07
C TYR A 88 0.21 -12.03 -10.02
N GLN A 89 0.06 -10.84 -9.42
CA GLN A 89 -1.22 -10.15 -9.34
C GLN A 89 -1.74 -9.78 -10.74
N SER A 90 -0.87 -9.35 -11.65
CA SER A 90 -1.22 -9.04 -13.04
C SER A 90 -1.72 -10.28 -13.78
N ALA A 91 -0.99 -11.40 -13.69
CA ALA A 91 -1.39 -12.65 -14.34
C ALA A 91 -2.71 -13.21 -13.79
N LYS A 92 -2.95 -13.08 -12.47
CA LYS A 92 -4.23 -13.46 -11.86
C LYS A 92 -5.37 -12.58 -12.39
N LEU A 93 -5.14 -11.28 -12.45
CA LEU A 93 -6.13 -10.30 -12.90
C LEU A 93 -6.49 -10.47 -14.38
N GLU A 94 -5.52 -10.81 -15.24
CA GLU A 94 -5.77 -11.16 -16.64
C GLU A 94 -6.71 -12.35 -16.79
N ARG A 95 -6.55 -13.39 -15.96
CA ARG A 95 -7.46 -14.55 -15.95
C ARG A 95 -8.87 -14.15 -15.52
N GLU A 96 -8.99 -13.27 -14.53
CA GLU A 96 -10.27 -12.73 -14.08
C GLU A 96 -10.94 -11.90 -15.17
N ILE A 97 -10.21 -11.01 -15.84
CA ILE A 97 -10.72 -10.25 -17.00
C ILE A 97 -11.21 -11.21 -18.08
N ALA A 98 -10.41 -12.21 -18.46
CA ALA A 98 -10.77 -13.18 -19.49
C ALA A 98 -12.06 -13.95 -19.14
N ALA A 99 -12.24 -14.32 -17.86
CA ALA A 99 -13.45 -14.98 -17.39
C ALA A 99 -14.69 -14.07 -17.53
N VAL A 100 -14.56 -12.80 -17.15
CA VAL A 100 -15.67 -11.84 -17.24
C VAL A 100 -15.99 -11.48 -18.70
N VAL A 101 -14.96 -11.32 -19.55
CA VAL A 101 -15.15 -11.10 -21.00
C VAL A 101 -15.91 -12.27 -21.63
N ARG A 102 -15.50 -13.52 -21.37
CA ARG A 102 -16.22 -14.71 -21.85
C ARG A 102 -17.67 -14.75 -21.38
N LYS A 103 -17.94 -14.29 -20.14
CA LYS A 103 -19.30 -14.20 -19.61
C LYS A 103 -20.11 -13.13 -20.33
N LYS A 104 -19.51 -11.97 -20.63
CA LYS A 104 -20.12 -10.89 -21.41
C LYS A 104 -20.42 -11.33 -22.84
N GLU A 105 -19.48 -11.97 -23.53
CA GLU A 105 -19.66 -12.48 -24.90
C GLU A 105 -20.83 -13.48 -24.98
N LYS A 106 -20.91 -14.42 -24.03
CA LYS A 106 -22.05 -15.35 -23.94
C LYS A 106 -23.37 -14.61 -23.76
N SER A 107 -23.37 -13.56 -22.93
CA SER A 107 -24.56 -12.74 -22.66
C SER A 107 -25.01 -11.97 -23.91
N ILE A 108 -24.06 -11.38 -24.64
CA ILE A 108 -24.31 -10.70 -25.92
C ILE A 108 -24.86 -11.68 -26.96
N GLY A 109 -24.25 -12.86 -27.11
CA GLY A 109 -24.73 -13.86 -28.06
C GLY A 109 -26.16 -14.34 -27.76
N ILE A 110 -26.51 -14.47 -26.47
CA ILE A 110 -27.88 -14.79 -26.05
C ILE A 110 -28.87 -13.66 -26.40
N LEU A 111 -28.47 -12.40 -26.21
CA LEU A 111 -29.29 -11.23 -26.60
C LEU A 111 -29.48 -11.14 -28.12
N GLN A 112 -28.41 -11.32 -28.89
CA GLN A 112 -28.47 -11.33 -30.36
C GLN A 112 -29.40 -12.42 -30.90
N LEU A 113 -29.38 -13.61 -30.29
CA LEU A 113 -30.31 -14.68 -30.63
C LEU A 113 -31.75 -14.32 -30.28
N GLN A 114 -31.98 -13.67 -29.13
CA GLN A 114 -33.31 -13.19 -28.76
C GLN A 114 -33.83 -12.14 -29.75
N ASP A 115 -32.99 -11.19 -30.16
CA ASP A 115 -33.33 -10.16 -31.14
C ASP A 115 -33.63 -10.79 -32.51
N PHE A 116 -32.81 -11.75 -32.94
CA PHE A 116 -33.05 -12.51 -34.17
C PHE A 116 -34.41 -13.23 -34.13
N PHE A 117 -34.70 -13.96 -33.05
CA PHE A 117 -35.99 -14.63 -32.90
C PHE A 117 -37.17 -13.65 -32.82
N ALA A 118 -36.98 -12.44 -32.30
CA ALA A 118 -38.02 -11.41 -32.29
C ALA A 118 -38.32 -10.85 -33.70
N SER A 119 -37.34 -10.91 -34.60
CA SER A 119 -37.47 -10.45 -36.00
C SER A 119 -38.11 -11.45 -36.97
N LEU A 120 -38.31 -12.72 -36.55
CA LEU A 120 -38.92 -13.76 -37.40
C LEU A 120 -40.46 -13.66 -37.44
N ASP A 121 -41.03 -13.89 -38.62
CA ASP A 121 -42.46 -13.83 -38.89
C ASP A 121 -43.29 -14.96 -38.24
N LYS A 122 -44.59 -14.72 -38.07
CA LYS A 122 -45.52 -15.58 -37.32
C LYS A 122 -45.72 -17.01 -37.87
N ASN A 123 -45.25 -17.31 -39.08
CA ASN A 123 -45.47 -18.61 -39.74
C ASN A 123 -44.40 -19.68 -39.47
N GLU A 124 -43.23 -19.34 -38.91
CA GLU A 124 -42.17 -20.31 -38.56
C GLU A 124 -42.20 -20.74 -37.07
N VAL A 125 -43.28 -20.38 -36.37
CA VAL A 125 -43.32 -20.20 -34.92
C VAL A 125 -43.30 -21.48 -34.08
N ALA A 126 -43.70 -22.64 -34.60
CA ALA A 126 -43.84 -23.84 -33.78
C ALA A 126 -42.48 -24.38 -33.25
N ALA A 127 -41.44 -24.43 -34.09
CA ALA A 127 -40.09 -24.83 -33.69
C ALA A 127 -39.36 -23.72 -32.91
N VAL A 128 -39.59 -22.46 -33.30
CA VAL A 128 -39.00 -21.27 -32.67
C VAL A 128 -39.57 -21.03 -31.26
N ALA A 129 -40.85 -21.30 -31.02
CA ALA A 129 -41.51 -21.11 -29.72
C ALA A 129 -40.95 -22.04 -28.64
N LEU A 130 -40.59 -23.29 -28.98
CA LEU A 130 -39.95 -24.23 -28.05
C LEU A 130 -38.53 -23.79 -27.65
N ALA A 131 -37.80 -23.10 -28.54
CA ALA A 131 -36.48 -22.54 -28.26
C ALA A 131 -36.52 -21.21 -27.49
N ARG A 132 -37.63 -20.46 -27.53
CA ARG A 132 -37.80 -19.16 -26.84
C ARG A 132 -37.86 -19.28 -25.30
N VAL A 133 -38.46 -20.34 -24.76
CA VAL A 133 -38.65 -20.52 -23.30
C VAL A 133 -37.33 -20.68 -22.53
N PRO A 134 -36.37 -21.54 -22.95
CA PRO A 134 -35.07 -21.63 -22.29
C PRO A 134 -34.20 -20.38 -22.51
N LEU A 135 -34.39 -19.63 -23.61
CA LEU A 135 -33.64 -18.40 -23.87
C LEU A 135 -34.09 -17.27 -22.94
N ALA A 136 -35.38 -17.09 -22.68
CA ALA A 136 -35.90 -16.04 -21.81
C ALA A 136 -35.35 -16.11 -20.37
N GLY A 137 -35.18 -17.32 -19.83
CA GLY A 137 -34.55 -17.51 -18.51
C GLY A 137 -33.05 -17.22 -18.51
N LYS A 138 -32.36 -17.40 -19.65
CA LYS A 138 -30.94 -17.10 -19.81
C LYS A 138 -30.70 -15.61 -20.07
N THR A 139 -31.59 -14.93 -20.79
CA THR A 139 -31.51 -13.48 -21.07
C THR A 139 -31.74 -12.68 -19.79
N ALA A 140 -32.70 -13.06 -18.95
CA ALA A 140 -32.92 -12.43 -17.64
C ALA A 140 -31.70 -12.55 -16.69
N LYS A 141 -30.95 -13.67 -16.75
CA LYS A 141 -29.69 -13.83 -16.00
C LYS A 141 -28.51 -13.07 -16.62
N ALA A 142 -28.51 -12.94 -17.95
CA ALA A 142 -27.51 -12.20 -18.71
C ALA A 142 -27.60 -10.69 -18.46
N THR A 143 -28.81 -10.13 -18.41
CA THR A 143 -29.04 -8.69 -18.14
C THR A 143 -28.80 -8.31 -16.68
N ASN A 144 -28.98 -9.25 -15.75
CA ASN A 144 -28.83 -8.99 -14.31
C ASN A 144 -27.36 -9.10 -13.83
N THR A 145 -26.45 -9.60 -14.67
CA THR A 145 -25.03 -9.58 -14.34
C THR A 145 -24.41 -8.28 -14.88
N ASP A 146 -24.11 -7.34 -13.99
CA ASP A 146 -23.35 -6.12 -14.32
C ASP A 146 -21.86 -6.46 -14.61
N CYS A 147 -21.63 -7.06 -15.78
CA CYS A 147 -20.29 -7.42 -16.24
C CYS A 147 -19.47 -6.17 -16.57
N ASP A 148 -20.12 -5.06 -16.94
CA ASP A 148 -19.45 -3.84 -17.37
C ASP A 148 -18.82 -3.09 -16.21
N SER A 149 -19.51 -2.94 -15.07
CA SER A 149 -18.87 -2.33 -13.90
C SER A 149 -17.74 -3.20 -13.34
N VAL A 150 -17.90 -4.53 -13.39
CA VAL A 150 -16.86 -5.47 -12.95
C VAL A 150 -15.63 -5.39 -13.87
N LEU A 151 -15.82 -5.37 -15.20
CA LEU A 151 -14.74 -5.19 -16.16
C LEU A 151 -14.04 -3.84 -15.96
N MET A 152 -14.80 -2.77 -15.74
CA MET A 152 -14.24 -1.44 -15.50
C MET A 152 -13.34 -1.44 -14.26
N LYS A 153 -13.81 -2.02 -13.14
CA LYS A 153 -13.02 -2.15 -11.90
C LYS A 153 -11.73 -2.95 -12.12
N LEU A 154 -11.82 -4.07 -12.85
CA LEU A 154 -10.65 -4.90 -13.15
C LEU A 154 -9.64 -4.15 -14.04
N ARG A 155 -10.11 -3.41 -15.06
CA ARG A 155 -9.24 -2.58 -15.92
C ARG A 155 -8.51 -1.49 -15.15
N ILE A 156 -9.22 -0.74 -14.29
CA ILE A 156 -8.59 0.27 -13.41
C ILE A 156 -7.48 -0.38 -12.56
N ARG A 157 -7.76 -1.56 -12.00
CA ARG A 157 -6.78 -2.27 -11.18
C ARG A 157 -5.58 -2.78 -12.02
N GLN A 158 -5.79 -3.17 -13.28
CA GLN A 158 -4.71 -3.52 -14.20
C GLN A 158 -3.79 -2.32 -14.47
N GLU A 159 -4.36 -1.14 -14.70
CA GLU A 159 -3.60 0.09 -14.92
C GLU A 159 -2.77 0.47 -13.69
N LEU A 160 -3.34 0.37 -12.49
CA LEU A 160 -2.63 0.63 -11.23
C LEU A 160 -1.43 -0.31 -11.05
N LEU A 161 -1.59 -1.60 -11.32
CA LEU A 161 -0.48 -2.57 -11.27
C LEU A 161 0.60 -2.23 -12.30
N GLY A 162 0.22 -1.75 -13.49
CA GLY A 162 1.17 -1.29 -14.50
C GLY A 162 1.99 -0.07 -14.05
N VAL A 163 1.35 0.90 -13.42
CA VAL A 163 2.03 2.07 -12.84
C VAL A 163 2.98 1.64 -11.72
N GLU A 164 2.54 0.76 -10.83
CA GLU A 164 3.37 0.22 -9.75
C GLU A 164 4.59 -0.52 -10.29
N LYS A 165 4.42 -1.38 -11.31
CA LYS A 165 5.53 -2.09 -11.97
C LYS A 165 6.56 -1.10 -12.51
N ASN A 166 6.13 -0.07 -13.21
CA ASN A 166 7.01 0.95 -13.77
C ASN A 166 7.76 1.72 -12.67
N TYR A 167 7.08 2.03 -11.56
CA TYR A 167 7.70 2.65 -10.39
C TYR A 167 8.75 1.74 -9.72
N LEU A 168 8.46 0.45 -9.55
CA LEU A 168 9.42 -0.50 -8.98
C LEU A 168 10.65 -0.68 -9.88
N ILE A 169 10.45 -0.73 -11.20
CA ILE A 169 11.53 -0.81 -12.18
C ILE A 169 12.39 0.47 -12.16
N SER A 170 11.78 1.65 -12.09
CA SER A 170 12.54 2.90 -12.04
C SER A 170 13.36 3.02 -10.76
N LYS A 171 12.81 2.57 -9.62
CA LYS A 171 13.56 2.48 -8.35
C LYS A 171 14.71 1.49 -8.38
N LEU A 172 14.60 0.41 -9.15
CA LEU A 172 15.70 -0.52 -9.37
C LEU A 172 16.77 0.02 -10.32
N LYS A 173 16.39 0.84 -11.31
CA LYS A 173 17.30 1.42 -12.32
C LYS A 173 17.98 2.73 -11.91
N SER A 174 17.44 3.47 -10.94
CA SER A 174 17.93 4.79 -10.54
C SER A 174 19.22 4.74 -9.67
N LYS A 175 20.16 3.86 -10.01
CA LYS A 175 21.51 3.79 -9.42
C LYS A 175 22.57 3.87 -10.48
#